data_AF-A0A017HI72-F1
#
_entry.id   AF-A0A017HI72-F1
#
_cell.length_a   1.000
_cell.length_b   1.000
_cell.length_c   1.000
_cell.angle_alpha   90.00
_cell.angle_beta   90.00
_cell.angle_gamma   90.00
#
_symmetry.space_group_name_H-M   'P 1'
#
loop_
_entity.id
_entity.type
_entity.pdbx_description
1 polymer ?
#
loop_
_entity_poly.entity_id
_entity_poly.type
_entity_poly.pdbx_seq_one_letter_code
_entity_poly.pdbx_strand_id
1 'polypeptide(L)' 'MGRQFWLTDKQVERLRPHVPKARGKPGGDDRRALSGILHVLRSGLRWQVAPPSLAFQ' A
#
# COMPACT_ATOMS: atom_id res chain seq x y z
N MET A 1 -2.22 18.13 7.03
CA MET A 1 -2.28 16.82 7.70
C MET A 1 -3.41 16.00 7.09
N GLY A 2 -3.11 14.87 6.42
CA GLY A 2 -4.16 13.96 5.93
C GLY A 2 -4.03 13.41 4.50
N ARG A 3 -2.87 12.89 4.07
CA ARG A 3 -2.74 12.23 2.75
C ARG A 3 -2.04 10.88 2.76
N GLN A 4 -2.08 10.12 3.86
CA GLN A 4 -1.15 8.99 3.99
C GLN A 4 -1.69 7.62 3.61
N PHE A 5 -3.00 7.36 3.64
CA PHE A 5 -3.53 6.09 3.13
C PHE A 5 -4.91 6.30 2.49
N TRP A 6 -5.07 5.79 1.27
CA TRP A 6 -6.32 5.85 0.51
C TRP A 6 -7.37 4.85 0.99
N LEU A 7 -6.93 3.86 1.77
CA LEU A 7 -7.76 2.81 2.36
C LEU A 7 -7.85 3.01 3.87
N THR A 8 -9.09 2.85 4.36
CA THR A 8 -9.37 2.66 5.78
C THR A 8 -8.91 1.26 6.22
N ASP A 9 -8.63 1.09 7.51
CA ASP A 9 -8.24 -0.21 8.08
C ASP A 9 -9.27 -1.31 7.78
N LYS A 10 -10.56 -0.97 7.82
CA LYS A 10 -11.66 -1.88 7.47
C LYS A 10 -11.63 -2.33 6.00
N GLN A 11 -11.19 -1.47 5.08
CA GLN A 11 -11.03 -1.84 3.68
C GLN A 11 -9.78 -2.70 3.46
N VAL A 12 -8.69 -2.40 4.17
CA VAL A 12 -7.47 -3.24 4.16
C VAL A 12 -7.78 -4.64 4.68
N GLU A 13 -8.53 -4.76 5.76
CA GLU A 13 -8.91 -6.05 6.35
C GLU A 13 -9.74 -6.92 5.41
N ARG A 14 -10.64 -6.31 4.62
CA ARG A 14 -11.40 -7.02 3.57
C ARG A 14 -10.51 -7.52 2.43
N LEU A 15 -9.42 -6.81 2.13
CA LEU A 15 -8.49 -7.16 1.06
C LEU A 15 -7.42 -8.15 1.49
N ARG A 16 -7.13 -8.22 2.80
CA ARG A 16 -6.10 -9.08 3.40
C ARG A 16 -6.14 -10.55 2.95
N PRO A 17 -7.30 -11.22 2.82
CA PRO A 17 -7.37 -12.60 2.33
C PRO A 17 -6.87 -12.78 0.89
N HIS A 18 -6.90 -11.71 0.09
CA HIS A 18 -6.46 -11.71 -1.31
C HIS A 18 -5.00 -11.28 -1.47
N VAL A 19 -4.38 -10.75 -0.42
CA VAL A 19 -2.96 -10.40 -0.45
C VAL A 19 -2.15 -11.70 -0.36
N PRO A 20 -1.24 -11.97 -1.33
CA PRO A 20 -0.41 -13.16 -1.27
C PRO A 20 0.46 -13.10 -0.01
N LYS A 21 0.39 -14.15 0.81
CA LYS A 21 1.23 -14.26 2.02
C LYS A 21 2.71 -14.25 1.59
N ALA A 22 3.48 -13.36 2.20
CA ALA A 22 4.92 -13.32 1.99
C ALA A 22 5.56 -14.67 2.39
N ARG A 23 6.30 -15.29 1.47
CA ARG A 23 7.05 -16.52 1.77
C ARG A 23 8.33 -16.14 2.51
N GLY A 24 8.41 -16.45 3.81
CA GLY A 24 9.64 -16.38 4.60
C GLY A 24 10.05 -15.02 5.15
N LYS A 25 9.40 -13.91 4.75
CA LYS A 25 9.56 -12.59 5.37
C LYS A 25 8.23 -12.21 6.03
N PRO A 26 8.20 -11.72 7.29
CA PRO A 26 6.95 -11.21 7.85
C PRO A 26 6.40 -10.18 6.89
N GLY A 27 5.15 -10.38 6.45
CA GLY A 27 4.52 -9.50 5.48
C GLY A 27 4.68 -8.07 5.96
N GLY A 28 5.34 -7.24 5.15
CA GLY A 28 5.45 -5.81 5.44
C GLY A 28 4.07 -5.19 5.55
N ASP A 29 3.98 -3.95 6.03
CA ASP A 29 2.71 -3.26 6.26
C ASP A 29 1.76 -3.32 5.03
N ASP A 30 0.78 -4.22 5.07
CA ASP A 30 -0.18 -4.51 3.99
C ASP A 30 -0.88 -3.23 3.53
N ARG A 31 -1.17 -2.33 4.47
CA ARG A 31 -1.82 -1.04 4.20
C ARG A 31 -0.94 -0.14 3.34
N ARG A 32 0.36 -0.18 3.57
CA ARG A 32 1.37 0.57 2.83
C ARG A 32 1.55 0.01 1.42
N ALA A 33 1.65 -1.31 1.30
CA ALA A 33 1.74 -1.99 0.01
C ALA A 33 0.50 -1.71 -0.87
N LEU A 34 -0.70 -1.89 -0.32
CA LEU A 34 -1.95 -1.61 -1.03
C LEU A 34 -2.09 -0.13 -1.41
N SER A 35 -1.65 0.78 -0.54
CA SER A 35 -1.67 2.22 -0.85
C SER A 35 -0.67 2.61 -1.94
N GLY A 36 0.49 1.96 -2.01
CA GLY A 36 1.45 2.12 -3.11
C GLY A 36 0.88 1.64 -4.45
N ILE A 37 0.24 0.47 -4.47
CA ILE A 37 -0.40 -0.08 -5.68
C ILE A 37 -1.51 0.88 -6.17
N LEU A 38 -2.39 1.31 -5.28
CA LEU A 38 -3.47 2.26 -5.64
C LEU A 38 -2.93 3.59 -6.14
N HIS A 39 -1.83 4.08 -5.57
CA HIS A 39 -1.19 5.30 -6.03
C HIS A 39 -0.73 5.17 -7.49
N VAL A 40 -0.07 4.06 -7.83
CA VAL A 40 0.41 3.77 -9.20
C VAL A 40 -0.74 3.61 -10.19
N LEU A 41 -1.79 2.86 -9.81
CA LEU A 41 -2.97 2.66 -10.64
C LEU A 41 -3.72 3.96 -10.91
N ARG A 42 -3.81 4.85 -9.92
CA ARG A 42 -4.49 6.15 -10.04
C ARG A 42 -3.64 7.21 -10.74
N SER A 43 -2.31 7.15 -10.62
CA SER A 43 -1.39 8.07 -11.28
C SER A 43 -1.11 7.69 -12.75
N GLY A 44 -1.57 6.51 -13.18
CA GLY A 44 -1.39 6.01 -14.54
C GLY A 44 0.06 5.62 -14.83
N LEU A 45 0.75 4.99 -13.87
CA LEU A 45 2.15 4.54 -14.00
C LEU A 45 3.17 5.65 -14.28
N ARG A 46 2.79 6.92 -14.13
CA ARG A 46 3.78 8.02 -14.14
C ARG A 46 4.75 7.78 -12.99
N TRP A 47 6.07 7.81 -13.26
CA TRP A 47 7.13 7.79 -12.25
C TRP A 47 7.05 9.05 -11.38
N GLN A 48 6.02 9.11 -10.54
CA GLN A 48 5.91 10.04 -9.44
C GLN A 48 6.53 9.37 -8.23
N VAL A 49 7.48 10.07 -7.62
CA VAL A 49 8.12 9.64 -6.38
C VAL A 49 7.01 9.36 -5.35
N ALA A 50 6.95 8.12 -4.86
CA ALA A 50 6.07 7.79 -3.75
C ALA A 50 6.41 8.72 -2.58
N PRO A 51 5.44 9.35 -1.92
CA PRO A 51 5.72 10.28 -0.83
C PRO A 51 6.63 9.61 0.22
N PRO A 52 7.58 10.33 0.85
CA PRO A 52 8.58 9.74 1.75
C PRO A 52 7.98 8.85 2.86
N SER A 53 6.75 9.14 3.29
CA SER A 53 5.99 8.32 4.24
C SER A 53 5.67 6.90 3.76
N LEU A 54 5.81 6.59 2.47
CA LEU A 54 5.60 5.27 1.86
C LEU A 54 6.92 4.52 1.55
N ALA A 55 8.10 5.10 1.82
CA ALA A 55 9.40 4.46 1.60
C ALA A 55 9.70 3.31 2.60
N PHE A 56 9.81 2.08 2.12
CA PHE A 56 10.20 0.91 2.90
C PHE A 56 11.64 1.08 3.42
N GLN A 57 11.79 1.30 4.74
CA GLN A 57 13.05 1.13 5.46
C GLN A 57 13.33 -0.37 5.64
#